data_AF-A0A6L6E3K4-F1
#
_entry.id   AF-A0A6L6E3K4-F1
#
_cell.length_a   1.000
_cell.length_b   1.000
_cell.length_c   1.000
_cell.angle_alpha   90.00
_cell.angle_beta   90.00
_cell.angle_gamma   90.00
#
_symmetry.space_group_name_H-M   'P 1'
#
loop_
_entity.id
_entity.type
_entity.pdbx_description
1 polymer ?
#
loop_
_entity_poly.entity_id
_entity_poly.type
_entity_poly.pdbx_seq_one_letter_code
_entity_poly.pdbx_strand_id
1 'polypeptide(L)' 'MTENQKPERKMLRIEARNAAVPIERKPDWIKTRAKMGPEYQAMHALVKTENLHTVCQEAGCPNIYECWE' A
#
# COMPACT_ATOMS: atom_id res chain seq x y z
N MET A 1 7.06 1.28 -38.21
CA MET A 1 7.10 0.54 -36.93
C MET A 1 7.92 1.33 -35.91
N THR A 2 7.53 2.56 -35.58
CA THR A 2 8.17 3.33 -34.50
C THR A 2 7.23 3.32 -33.31
N GLU A 3 7.56 2.43 -32.39
CA GLU A 3 6.80 2.10 -31.21
C GLU A 3 6.76 3.27 -30.22
N ASN A 4 5.56 3.53 -29.71
CA ASN A 4 5.19 4.65 -28.87
C ASN A 4 5.73 4.48 -27.42
N GLN A 5 7.05 4.43 -27.25
CA GLN A 5 7.75 4.24 -25.95
C GLN A 5 7.76 5.49 -25.02
N LYS A 6 7.02 6.55 -25.35
CA LYS A 6 7.09 7.83 -24.62
C LYS A 6 6.31 7.94 -23.29
N PRO A 7 5.22 7.19 -23.00
CA PRO A 7 4.45 7.42 -21.77
C PRO A 7 5.17 6.92 -20.51
N GLU A 8 5.85 5.76 -20.55
CA GLU A 8 6.56 5.18 -19.41
C GLU A 8 7.72 6.07 -18.95
N ARG A 9 8.53 6.55 -19.91
CA ARG A 9 9.66 7.45 -19.62
C ARG A 9 9.23 8.78 -19.01
N LYS A 10 8.02 9.26 -19.33
CA LYS A 10 7.46 10.48 -18.74
C LYS A 10 7.16 10.28 -17.25
N MET A 11 6.59 9.14 -16.86
CA MET A 11 6.30 8.83 -15.45
C MET A 11 7.58 8.66 -14.63
N LEU A 12 8.58 7.95 -15.16
CA LEU A 12 9.89 7.78 -14.50
C LEU A 12 10.56 9.12 -14.16
N ARG A 13 10.47 10.12 -15.05
CA ARG A 13 11.00 11.46 -14.78
C ARG A 13 10.26 12.14 -13.61
N ILE A 14 8.95 11.95 -13.50
CA ILE A 14 8.15 12.54 -12.42
C ILE A 14 8.47 11.87 -11.09
N GLU A 15 8.59 10.54 -11.06
CA GLU A 15 8.97 9.78 -9.88
C GLU A 15 10.35 10.18 -9.36
N ALA A 16 11.34 10.32 -10.25
CA ALA A 16 12.68 10.80 -9.88
C ALA A 16 12.64 12.22 -9.27
N ARG A 17 11.77 13.11 -9.78
CA ARG A 17 11.58 14.44 -9.22
C ARG A 17 10.86 14.39 -7.87
N ASN A 18 9.85 13.53 -7.71
CA ASN A 18 9.12 13.38 -6.45
C ASN A 18 10.05 12.83 -5.36
N ALA A 19 10.92 11.87 -5.69
CA ALA A 19 11.89 11.28 -4.76
C ALA A 19 13.00 12.27 -4.31
N ALA A 20 13.22 13.37 -5.04
CA ALA A 20 14.14 14.42 -4.63
C ALA A 20 13.59 15.28 -3.47
N VAL A 21 12.27 15.22 -3.20
CA VAL A 21 11.66 15.82 -2.01
C VAL A 21 11.74 14.81 -0.87
N PRO A 22 12.35 15.17 0.28
CA PRO A 22 12.42 14.28 1.43
C PRO A 22 11.03 13.93 1.95
N ILE A 23 10.82 12.67 2.37
CA ILE A 23 9.56 12.21 2.95
C ILE A 23 9.23 13.01 4.21
N GLU A 24 8.04 13.61 4.24
CA GLU A 24 7.58 14.39 5.38
C GLU A 24 7.29 13.50 6.58
N ARG A 25 7.59 14.04 7.77
CA ARG A 25 7.20 13.40 9.02
C ARG A 25 5.67 13.44 9.14
N LYS A 26 5.07 12.28 9.40
CA LYS A 26 3.63 12.20 9.69
C LYS A 26 3.29 13.05 10.93
N PRO A 27 2.21 13.84 10.91
CA PRO A 27 1.72 14.55 12.09
C PRO A 27 1.36 13.61 13.24
N ASP A 28 1.40 14.12 14.47
CA ASP A 28 1.18 13.32 15.69
C ASP A 28 -0.21 12.68 15.80
N TRP A 29 -1.20 13.16 15.03
CA TRP A 29 -2.56 12.62 14.98
C TRP A 29 -2.73 11.48 13.97
N ILE A 30 -1.80 11.28 13.04
CA ILE A 30 -1.82 10.13 12.11
C ILE A 30 -1.08 8.96 12.74
N LYS A 31 -1.81 8.11 13.47
CA LYS A 31 -1.27 6.93 14.15
C LYS A 31 -2.18 5.72 13.92
N THR A 32 -1.60 4.60 13.50
CA THR A 32 -2.29 3.32 13.37
C THR A 32 -2.47 2.66 14.73
N ARG A 33 -3.66 2.14 15.00
CA ARG A 33 -3.91 1.25 16.14
C ARG A 33 -3.75 -0.19 15.67
N ALA A 34 -2.58 -0.78 15.88
CA ALA A 34 -2.33 -2.16 15.51
C ALA A 34 -2.95 -3.10 16.57
N LYS A 35 -4.04 -3.76 16.21
CA LYS A 35 -4.58 -4.92 16.92
C LYS A 35 -4.46 -6.13 15.98
N MET A 36 -3.89 -7.22 16.49
CA MET A 36 -3.72 -8.46 15.75
C MET A 36 -4.45 -9.58 16.49
N GLY A 37 -5.73 -9.34 16.78
CA GLY A 37 -6.58 -10.32 17.44
C GLY A 37 -6.99 -11.48 16.53
N PRO A 38 -7.89 -12.34 17.02
CA PRO A 38 -8.26 -13.57 16.34
C PRO A 38 -8.90 -13.32 14.97
N GLU A 39 -9.70 -12.26 14.83
CA GLU A 39 -10.39 -11.93 13.57
C GLU A 39 -9.39 -11.51 12.48
N TYR A 40 -8.41 -10.68 12.84
CA TYR A 40 -7.33 -10.29 11.92
C TYR A 40 -6.56 -11.53 11.43
N GLN A 41 -6.22 -12.44 12.34
CA GLN A 41 -5.48 -13.66 12.02
C GLN A 41 -6.31 -14.59 11.13
N ALA A 42 -7.61 -14.74 11.42
CA ALA A 42 -8.53 -15.53 10.61
C ALA A 42 -8.67 -14.96 9.19
N MET A 43 -8.84 -13.64 9.05
CA MET A 43 -8.93 -12.98 7.76
C MET A 43 -7.63 -13.12 6.97
N HIS A 44 -6.49 -12.88 7.61
CA HIS A 44 -5.19 -13.04 6.99
C HIS A 44 -4.94 -14.48 6.53
N ALA A 45 -5.32 -15.48 7.35
CA ALA A 45 -5.21 -16.88 6.99
C ALA A 45 -6.10 -17.21 5.78
N LEU A 46 -7.37 -16.81 5.81
CA LEU A 46 -8.35 -17.05 4.75
C LEU A 46 -7.87 -16.50 3.40
N VAL A 47 -7.46 -15.22 3.38
CA VAL A 47 -6.98 -14.58 2.14
C VAL A 47 -5.78 -15.33 1.58
N LYS A 48 -4.86 -15.78 2.44
CA LYS A 48 -3.68 -16.55 2.03
C LYS A 48 -4.02 -17.96 1.56
N THR A 49 -4.91 -18.68 2.23
CA THR A 49 -5.28 -20.06 1.88
C THR A 49 -6.05 -20.12 0.57
N GLU A 50 -6.92 -19.14 0.33
CA GLU A 50 -7.70 -19.02 -0.91
C GLU A 50 -6.91 -18.37 -2.06
N ASN A 51 -5.64 -18.02 -1.85
CA ASN A 51 -4.79 -17.34 -2.83
C ASN A 51 -5.45 -16.08 -3.40
N LEU A 52 -6.02 -15.26 -2.52
CA LEU A 52 -6.69 -14.00 -2.86
C LEU A 52 -5.80 -12.80 -2.57
N HIS A 53 -6.10 -11.69 -3.25
CA HIS A 53 -5.48 -10.40 -3.00
C HIS A 53 -6.54 -9.41 -2.51
N THR A 54 -6.16 -8.53 -1.60
CA THR A 54 -7.04 -7.46 -1.10
C THR A 54 -6.36 -6.12 -1.27
N VAL A 55 -7.16 -5.09 -1.59
CA VAL A 55 -6.66 -3.70 -1.60
C VAL A 55 -6.10 -3.29 -0.23
N CYS A 56 -6.62 -3.88 0.86
CA CYS A 56 -6.12 -3.68 2.21
C CYS A 56 -4.62 -4.00 2.34
N GLN A 57 -4.16 -5.10 1.72
CA GLN A 57 -2.76 -5.53 1.73
C GLN A 57 -1.93 -4.87 0.62
N GLU A 58 -2.40 -4.95 -0.63
CA GLU A 58 -1.62 -4.52 -1.81
C GLU A 58 -1.35 -3.01 -1.82
N ALA A 59 -2.28 -2.20 -1.30
CA ALA A 59 -2.11 -0.76 -1.21
C ALA A 59 -1.41 -0.30 0.09
N GLY A 60 -1.06 -1.22 0.99
CA GLY A 60 -0.44 -0.89 2.28
C GLY A 60 -1.34 -0.02 3.18
N CYS A 61 -2.65 -0.32 3.22
CA CYS A 61 -3.62 0.49 3.95
C CYS A 61 -3.31 0.53 5.46
N PRO A 62 -3.16 1.71 6.08
CA PRO A 62 -2.80 1.82 7.50
C PRO A 62 -3.90 1.34 8.46
N ASN A 63 -5.12 1.10 7.95
CA ASN A 63 -6.29 0.69 8.73
C ASN A 63 -6.55 -0.82 8.67
N ILE A 64 -5.65 -1.62 8.09
CA ILE A 64 -5.86 -3.07 7.93
C ILE A 64 -6.17 -3.79 9.26
N TYR A 65 -5.54 -3.34 10.35
CA TYR A 65 -5.74 -3.88 11.70
C TYR A 65 -7.07 -3.48 12.35
N GLU A 66 -7.72 -2.42 11.86
CA GLU A 66 -9.02 -1.98 12.36
C GLU A 66 -10.14 -2.59 11.51
N CYS A 67 -9.93 -2.70 10.20
CA CYS A 67 -10.94 -3.24 9.29
C CYS A 67 -11.09 -4.77 9.38
N TRP A 68 -10.05 -5.49 9.81
CA TRP A 68 -10.04 -6.96 9.90
C TRP A 68 -10.18 -7.48 11.33
N GLU A 69 -10.17 -6.61 12.33
CA GLU A 69 -10.51 -6.95 13.71
C GLU A 69 -12.03 -6.95 13.89
#